data_AF-A0A497BAZ3-F1
#
_entry.id   AF-A0A497BAZ3-F1
#
_cell.length_a   1.000
_cell.length_b   1.000
_cell.length_c   1.000
_cell.angle_alpha   90.00
_cell.angle_beta   90.00
_cell.angle_gamma   90.00
#
_symmetry.space_group_name_H-M   'P 1'
#
loop_
_entity.id
_entity.type
_entity.pdbx_description
1 polymer ?
#
loop_
_entity_poly.entity_id
_entity_poly.type
_entity_poly.pdbx_seq_one_letter_code
_entity_poly.pdbx_strand_id
1 'polypeptide(L)'
;MARYHHCAGDVSGHAAIGIIVLPFAQGSWWYAYGTDQELDSEARARVEAILDEVKASGMAPKSVMWLSAALEPDTHPTDVRIYLIAAREELEASGNPSLIEASQELQAVIELIRPTVKQPFSLEATSTLHPVPTLDWPQ
;
A
#
# COMPACT_ATOMS: atom_id res chain seq x y z
N MET A 1 -23.23 -59.98 9.32
CA MET A 1 -23.37 -59.34 10.65
C MET A 1 -22.36 -58.20 10.67
N ALA A 2 -22.73 -56.92 10.74
CA ALA A 2 -23.35 -56.18 11.87
C ALA A 2 -22.35 -55.87 13.01
N ARG A 3 -22.21 -54.65 13.56
CA ARG A 3 -22.77 -53.30 13.25
C ARG A 3 -21.95 -52.18 13.98
N TYR A 4 -21.78 -51.01 13.34
CA TYR A 4 -21.67 -49.60 13.83
C TYR A 4 -20.80 -49.11 15.03
N HIS A 5 -20.48 -47.80 14.92
CA HIS A 5 -19.95 -46.79 15.90
C HIS A 5 -18.41 -46.53 15.81
N HIS A 6 -17.85 -45.34 15.51
CA HIS A 6 -18.22 -43.90 15.67
C HIS A 6 -18.20 -43.46 17.16
N CYS A 7 -17.45 -42.46 17.64
CA CYS A 7 -16.46 -41.51 17.07
C CYS A 7 -15.56 -40.98 18.26
N ALA A 8 -14.60 -40.03 18.23
CA ALA A 8 -14.06 -39.04 17.27
C ALA A 8 -12.63 -38.57 17.70
N GLY A 9 -11.99 -37.64 16.96
CA GLY A 9 -10.71 -36.96 17.29
C GLY A 9 -9.47 -37.55 16.56
N ASP A 10 -8.47 -36.79 16.12
CA ASP A 10 -8.18 -35.34 16.25
C ASP A 10 -7.96 -34.63 14.87
N VAL A 11 -7.40 -33.42 14.83
CA VAL A 11 -7.68 -32.40 13.79
C VAL A 11 -6.47 -32.01 12.92
N SER A 12 -6.77 -31.67 11.65
CA SER A 12 -5.98 -30.91 10.66
C SER A 12 -4.46 -30.73 10.85
N GLY A 13 -3.70 -31.65 10.25
CA GLY A 13 -2.28 -31.46 9.91
C GLY A 13 -2.01 -30.89 8.51
N HIS A 14 -3.02 -30.31 7.83
CA HIS A 14 -2.86 -29.72 6.49
C HIS A 14 -2.07 -28.40 6.57
N ALA A 15 -0.74 -28.50 6.68
CA ALA A 15 0.19 -27.40 6.45
C ALA A 15 0.27 -27.03 4.96
N ALA A 16 -0.88 -26.72 4.36
CA ALA A 16 -0.96 -26.00 3.10
C ALA A 16 -0.43 -24.60 3.36
N ILE A 17 0.89 -24.43 3.22
CA ILE A 17 1.55 -23.13 3.24
C ILE A 17 1.04 -22.39 1.99
N GLY A 18 -0.07 -21.67 2.18
CA GLY A 18 -0.64 -20.79 1.19
C GLY A 18 0.30 -19.62 1.00
N ILE A 19 1.33 -19.82 0.17
CA ILE A 19 2.10 -18.71 -0.38
C ILE A 19 1.11 -17.97 -1.29
N ILE A 20 0.45 -16.96 -0.74
CA ILE A 20 -0.34 -16.00 -1.51
C ILE A 20 0.67 -15.12 -2.25
N VAL A 21 1.25 -15.69 -3.31
CA VAL A 21 1.99 -14.93 -4.30
C VAL A 21 0.97 -13.99 -4.93
N LEU A 22 1.15 -12.69 -4.71
CA LEU A 22 0.48 -11.62 -5.44
C LEU A 22 1.43 -11.13 -6.54
N PRO A 23 1.58 -11.86 -7.67
CA PRO A 23 2.56 -11.53 -8.70
C PRO A 23 2.25 -10.18 -9.39
N PHE A 24 1.03 -9.66 -9.21
CA PHE A 24 0.56 -8.44 -9.86
C PHE A 24 1.08 -7.14 -9.21
N ALA A 25 1.65 -7.19 -8.01
CA ALA A 25 2.17 -5.99 -7.32
C ALA A 25 3.58 -5.59 -7.78
N GLN A 26 4.44 -6.58 -8.10
CA GLN A 26 5.88 -6.35 -8.35
C GLN A 26 6.15 -5.53 -9.62
N GLY A 27 5.31 -5.66 -10.66
CA GLY A 27 5.46 -4.88 -11.90
C GLY A 27 5.18 -3.38 -11.75
N SER A 28 4.35 -2.99 -10.78
CA SER A 28 3.92 -1.61 -10.57
C SER A 28 4.74 -0.87 -9.51
N TRP A 29 5.27 -1.59 -8.52
CA TRP A 29 6.08 -1.03 -7.43
C TRP A 29 7.29 -0.24 -7.96
N TRP A 30 8.08 -0.82 -8.87
CA TRP A 30 9.26 -0.17 -9.43
C TRP A 30 8.95 1.13 -10.20
N TYR A 31 7.75 1.27 -10.76
CA TYR A 31 7.34 2.49 -11.46
C TYR A 31 6.86 3.61 -10.51
N ALA A 32 6.29 3.24 -9.35
CA ALA A 32 5.96 4.21 -8.30
C ALA A 32 7.22 4.81 -7.64
N TYR A 33 8.27 3.99 -7.49
CA TYR A 33 9.51 4.23 -6.71
C TYR A 33 10.42 5.38 -7.20
N GLY A 34 9.94 6.23 -8.10
CA GLY A 34 10.60 7.47 -8.54
C GLY A 34 9.64 8.63 -8.78
N THR A 35 8.45 8.59 -8.16
CA THR A 35 7.37 9.57 -8.43
C THR A 35 6.61 10.08 -7.19
N ASP A 36 6.78 9.44 -6.02
CA ASP A 36 6.33 10.02 -4.74
C ASP A 36 7.14 11.29 -4.43
N GLN A 37 6.50 12.28 -3.79
CA GLN A 37 7.11 13.57 -3.46
C GLN A 37 7.74 13.54 -2.05
N GLU A 38 8.78 14.34 -1.84
CA GLU A 38 9.34 14.60 -0.51
C GLU A 38 8.28 15.24 0.41
N LEU A 39 8.37 15.01 1.72
CA LEU A 39 7.60 15.79 2.69
C LEU A 39 8.13 17.23 2.70
N ASP A 40 7.31 18.17 2.23
CA ASP A 40 7.57 19.60 2.42
C ASP A 40 7.55 19.98 3.92
N SER A 41 7.99 21.19 4.26
CA SER A 41 8.10 21.65 5.65
C SER A 41 6.78 21.70 6.42
N GLU A 42 5.64 21.89 5.75
CA GLU A 42 4.31 21.89 6.37
C GLU A 42 3.83 20.45 6.58
N ALA A 43 3.92 19.61 5.54
CA ALA A 43 3.60 18.20 5.61
C ALA A 43 4.41 17.47 6.69
N ARG A 44 5.72 17.78 6.77
CA ARG A 44 6.64 17.26 7.78
C ARG A 44 6.23 17.68 9.20
N ALA A 45 5.96 18.97 9.42
CA ALA A 45 5.55 19.48 10.74
C ALA A 45 4.24 18.85 11.24
N ARG A 46 3.33 18.50 10.31
CA ARG A 46 2.09 17.78 10.63
C ARG A 46 2.34 16.32 11.02
N VAL A 47 3.25 15.62 10.33
CA VAL A 47 3.69 14.27 10.74
C VAL A 47 4.42 14.30 12.11
N GLU A 48 5.21 15.35 12.38
CA GLU A 48 5.84 15.56 13.69
C GLU A 48 4.81 15.79 14.80
N ALA A 49 3.74 16.56 14.55
CA ALA A 49 2.64 16.76 15.50
C ALA A 49 1.86 15.47 15.77
N ILE A 50 1.51 14.70 14.73
CA ILE A 50 0.86 13.39 14.84
C ILE A 50 1.73 12.42 15.65
N LEU A 51 3.04 12.39 15.40
CA LEU A 51 3.97 11.56 16.16
C LEU A 51 3.97 11.90 17.66
N ASP A 52 3.93 13.17 18.03
CA ASP A 52 3.90 13.59 19.43
C ASP A 52 2.54 13.34 20.11
N GLU A 53 1.42 13.44 19.38
CA GLU A 53 0.10 13.01 19.86
C GLU A 53 0.06 11.50 20.15
N VAL A 54 0.52 10.68 19.19
CA VAL A 54 0.53 9.21 19.34
C VAL A 54 1.47 8.80 20.48
N LYS A 55 2.65 9.41 20.62
CA LYS A 55 3.52 9.23 21.81
C LYS A 55 2.79 9.59 23.11
N ALA A 56 2.13 10.75 23.17
CA ALA A 56 1.45 11.23 24.37
C ALA A 56 0.26 10.33 24.77
N SER A 57 -0.39 9.67 23.80
CA SER A 57 -1.43 8.68 24.06
C SER A 57 -0.91 7.40 24.76
N GLY A 58 0.38 7.08 24.60
CA GLY A 58 0.98 5.81 25.03
C GLY A 58 0.52 4.57 24.25
N MET A 59 -0.29 4.75 23.20
CA MET A 59 -0.92 3.69 22.40
C MET A 59 -0.22 3.55 21.03
N ALA A 60 -0.53 2.49 20.28
CA ALA A 60 0.01 2.21 18.95
C ALA A 60 1.55 2.38 18.80
N PRO A 61 2.39 1.75 19.66
CA PRO A 61 3.84 2.00 19.69
C PRO A 61 4.59 1.65 18.40
N LYS A 62 4.05 0.80 17.53
CA LYS A 62 4.58 0.58 16.18
C LYS A 62 4.33 1.76 15.24
N SER A 63 3.21 2.47 15.39
CA SER A 63 2.95 3.69 14.61
C SER A 63 3.98 4.76 14.96
N VAL A 64 4.32 4.93 16.25
CA VAL A 64 5.45 5.78 16.70
C VAL A 64 6.77 5.41 16.00
N MET A 65 7.08 4.11 15.86
CA MET A 65 8.26 3.62 15.15
C MET A 65 8.23 3.99 13.66
N TRP A 66 7.12 3.71 12.95
CA TRP A 66 6.99 4.02 11.53
C TRP A 66 7.00 5.52 11.23
N LEU A 67 6.29 6.32 12.03
CA LEU A 67 6.30 7.79 11.95
C LEU A 67 7.69 8.37 12.19
N SER A 68 8.48 7.76 13.08
CA SER A 68 9.88 8.19 13.32
C SER A 68 10.77 7.91 12.10
N ALA A 69 10.67 6.73 11.49
CA ALA A 69 11.40 6.38 10.27
C ALA A 69 10.99 7.21 9.04
N ALA A 70 9.70 7.59 8.96
CA ALA A 70 9.18 8.52 7.95
C ALA A 70 9.72 9.96 8.10
N LEU A 71 10.29 10.31 9.26
CA LEU A 71 10.85 11.63 9.58
C LEU A 71 12.38 11.65 9.60
N GLU A 72 13.06 10.51 9.42
CA GLU A 72 14.52 10.49 9.25
C GLU A 72 14.92 11.30 8.00
N PRO A 73 15.97 12.15 8.07
CA PRO A 73 16.20 13.21 7.09
C PRO A 73 16.66 12.70 5.72
N ASP A 74 17.21 11.49 5.66
CA ASP A 74 17.73 10.85 4.44
C ASP A 74 16.79 9.74 3.91
N THR A 75 15.57 9.60 4.46
CA THR A 75 14.61 8.58 4.02
C THR A 75 14.05 8.89 2.64
N HIS A 76 14.13 7.92 1.72
CA HIS A 76 13.67 8.06 0.34
C HIS A 76 12.14 8.31 0.27
N PRO A 77 11.61 9.20 -0.60
CA PRO A 77 10.19 9.58 -0.60
C PRO A 77 9.17 8.43 -0.67
N THR A 78 9.46 7.38 -1.45
CA THR A 78 8.58 6.20 -1.50
C THR A 78 8.62 5.39 -0.20
N ASP A 79 9.76 5.34 0.49
CA ASP A 79 9.87 4.67 1.78
C ASP A 79 9.19 5.50 2.89
N VAL A 80 9.32 6.83 2.87
CA VAL A 80 8.50 7.74 3.69
C VAL A 80 7.02 7.41 3.52
N ARG A 81 6.52 7.34 2.28
CA ARG A 81 5.11 7.03 2.03
C ARG A 81 4.72 5.62 2.49
N ILE A 82 5.58 4.61 2.33
CA ILE A 82 5.36 3.26 2.85
C ILE A 82 5.24 3.28 4.39
N TYR A 83 6.13 4.02 5.07
CA TYR A 83 6.12 4.15 6.52
C TYR A 83 4.89 4.94 7.02
N LEU A 84 4.46 6.00 6.35
CA LEU A 84 3.23 6.72 6.71
C LEU A 84 1.98 5.82 6.53
N ILE A 85 1.93 4.98 5.48
CA ILE A 85 0.85 3.99 5.30
C ILE A 85 0.87 2.96 6.45
N ALA A 86 2.02 2.36 6.76
CA ALA A 86 2.16 1.40 7.85
C ALA A 86 1.86 2.01 9.24
N ALA A 87 2.23 3.28 9.45
CA ALA A 87 1.84 4.04 10.62
C ALA A 87 0.32 4.20 10.74
N ARG A 88 -0.37 4.51 9.63
CA ARG A 88 -1.83 4.67 9.59
C ARG A 88 -2.55 3.35 9.86
N GLU A 89 -2.11 2.27 9.23
CA GLU A 89 -2.69 0.93 9.44
C GLU A 89 -2.56 0.47 10.90
N GLU A 90 -1.46 0.78 11.59
CA GLU A 90 -1.31 0.50 13.03
C GLU A 90 -2.11 1.46 13.94
N LEU A 91 -2.48 2.67 13.48
CA LEU A 91 -3.45 3.53 14.18
C LEU A 91 -4.87 2.99 14.04
N GLU A 92 -5.29 2.64 12.83
CA GLU A 92 -6.60 2.01 12.56
C GLU A 92 -6.75 0.69 13.34
N ALA A 93 -5.73 -0.17 13.28
CA ALA A 93 -5.71 -1.45 13.99
C ALA A 93 -5.65 -1.32 15.53
N SER A 94 -5.27 -0.15 16.07
CA SER A 94 -5.32 0.10 17.52
C SER A 94 -6.76 0.16 18.06
N GLY A 95 -7.74 0.48 17.20
CA GLY A 95 -9.14 0.67 17.59
C GLY A 95 -9.39 1.82 18.57
N ASN A 96 -8.39 2.65 18.86
CA ASN A 96 -8.51 3.72 19.85
C ASN A 96 -9.27 4.93 19.27
N PRO A 97 -10.44 5.31 19.80
CA PRO A 97 -11.21 6.43 19.28
C PRO A 97 -10.47 7.78 19.37
N SER A 98 -9.50 7.93 20.27
CA SER A 98 -8.72 9.18 20.37
C SER A 98 -7.71 9.38 19.22
N LEU A 99 -7.40 8.33 18.45
CA LEU A 99 -6.40 8.37 17.37
C LEU A 99 -7.04 8.36 15.97
N ILE A 100 -8.36 8.47 15.88
CA ILE A 100 -9.09 8.52 14.60
C ILE A 100 -8.73 9.80 13.82
N GLU A 101 -8.60 10.93 14.52
CA GLU A 101 -8.26 12.22 13.90
C GLU A 101 -6.82 12.21 13.36
N ALA A 102 -5.84 11.80 14.19
CA ALA A 102 -4.47 11.54 13.77
C ALA A 102 -4.37 10.59 12.55
N SER A 103 -5.17 9.53 12.50
CA SER A 103 -5.21 8.60 11.36
C SER A 103 -5.80 9.22 10.10
N GLN A 104 -6.82 10.09 10.22
CA GLN A 104 -7.40 10.83 9.10
C GLN A 104 -6.47 11.93 8.58
N GLU A 105 -5.74 12.61 9.47
CA GLU A 105 -4.76 13.61 9.06
C GLU A 105 -3.56 12.96 8.38
N LEU A 106 -3.07 11.84 8.90
CA LEU A 106 -2.01 11.04 8.27
C LEU A 106 -2.42 10.57 6.86
N GLN A 107 -3.68 10.20 6.65
CA GLN A 107 -4.21 9.93 5.32
C GLN A 107 -4.17 11.16 4.39
N ALA A 108 -4.46 12.36 4.89
CA ALA A 108 -4.37 13.58 4.09
C ALA A 108 -2.92 13.89 3.67
N VAL A 109 -1.93 13.62 4.54
CA VAL A 109 -0.50 13.72 4.18
C VAL A 109 -0.10 12.69 3.12
N ILE A 110 -0.58 11.43 3.23
CA ILE A 110 -0.32 10.36 2.25
C ILE A 110 -0.86 10.72 0.85
N GLU A 111 -2.01 11.41 0.75
CA GLU A 111 -2.52 11.90 -0.53
C GLU A 111 -1.73 13.10 -1.08
N LEU A 112 -1.14 13.94 -0.21
CA LEU A 112 -0.33 15.09 -0.62
C LEU A 112 0.98 14.65 -1.28
N ILE A 113 1.72 13.71 -0.66
CA ILE A 113 3.00 13.22 -1.19
C ILE A 113 2.85 12.17 -2.31
N ARG A 114 1.62 11.72 -2.59
CA ARG A 114 1.35 10.76 -3.67
C ARG A 114 1.82 11.35 -5.02
N PRO A 115 2.35 10.54 -5.95
CA PRO A 115 2.59 10.97 -7.32
C PRO A 115 1.38 11.69 -7.91
N THR A 116 1.57 12.96 -8.26
CA THR A 116 0.59 13.71 -9.05
C THR A 116 0.55 13.09 -10.44
N VAL A 117 -0.38 12.16 -10.65
CA VAL A 117 -0.60 11.51 -11.95
C VAL A 117 -1.03 12.57 -12.95
N LYS A 118 -0.07 13.13 -13.68
CA LYS A 118 -0.26 13.98 -14.86
C LYS A 118 -0.75 13.11 -16.03
N GLN A 119 -1.92 12.52 -15.87
CA GLN A 119 -2.76 12.18 -17.01
C GLN A 119 -3.17 13.49 -17.72
N PRO A 120 -3.38 13.47 -19.04
CA PRO A 120 -3.61 12.28 -19.84
C PRO A 120 -2.35 11.73 -20.51
N PHE A 121 -2.00 10.47 -20.19
CA PHE A 121 -1.67 9.56 -21.27
C PHE A 121 -2.97 9.28 -22.02
N SER A 122 -3.32 10.20 -22.91
CA SER A 122 -4.04 9.81 -24.11
C SER A 122 -3.12 8.82 -24.79
N LEU A 123 -3.40 7.54 -24.60
CA LEU A 123 -3.18 6.58 -25.68
C LEU A 123 -4.06 7.08 -26.81
N GLU A 124 -3.49 7.97 -27.64
CA GLU A 124 -3.98 8.09 -29.00
C GLU A 124 -3.95 6.67 -29.55
N ALA A 125 -5.15 6.11 -29.70
CA ALA A 125 -5.31 4.94 -30.52
C ALA A 125 -5.03 5.40 -31.94
N THR A 126 -3.74 5.50 -32.28
CA THR A 126 -3.23 5.54 -33.64
C THR A 126 -3.58 4.19 -34.23
N SER A 127 -4.87 4.06 -34.57
CA SER A 127 -5.46 3.00 -35.36
C SER A 127 -4.95 3.25 -36.77
N THR A 128 -3.65 2.97 -36.94
CA THR A 128 -3.00 2.84 -38.22
C THR A 128 -3.72 1.69 -38.89
N LEU A 129 -4.76 2.03 -39.65
CA LEU A 129 -5.39 1.17 -40.63
C LEU A 129 -4.33 0.86 -41.68
N HIS A 130 -3.42 -0.05 -41.32
CA HIS A 130 -2.60 -0.76 -42.27
C HIS A 130 -3.59 -1.45 -43.21
N PRO A 131 -3.71 -1.04 -44.48
CA PRO A 131 -4.53 -1.77 -45.41
C PRO A 131 -3.93 -3.17 -45.50
N VAL A 132 -4.72 -4.19 -45.17
CA VAL A 132 -4.30 -5.58 -45.38
C VAL A 132 -3.96 -5.69 -46.87
N PRO A 133 -2.70 -6.04 -47.25
CA PRO A 133 -2.37 -6.19 -48.65
C PRO A 133 -3.15 -7.38 -49.18
N THR A 134 -4.16 -7.11 -50.01
CA THR A 134 -4.94 -8.14 -50.69
C THR A 134 -3.97 -8.99 -51.51
N LEU A 135 -3.80 -10.24 -51.10
CA LEU A 135 -2.80 -11.14 -51.66
C LEU A 135 -3.34 -11.68 -52.98
N ASP A 136 -3.18 -10.88 -54.04
CA ASP A 136 -3.65 -11.22 -55.38
C ASP A 136 -2.96 -12.50 -55.87
N TRP A 137 -3.76 -13.55 -56.07
CA TRP A 137 -3.28 -14.89 -56.37
C TRP A 137 -3.44 -15.14 -57.87
N PRO A 138 -2.36 -15.45 -58.61
CA PRO A 138 -2.42 -15.60 -60.06
C PRO A 138 -3.32 -16.78 -60.47
N GLN A 139 -3.95 -16.63 -61.64
CA GLN A 139 -4.90 -17.58 -62.24
C GLN A 139 -4.25 -18.88 -62.73
#